data_AF-A0A9R1UUK6-F1
#
_entry.id   AF-A0A9R1UUK6-F1
#
_cell.length_a   1.000
_cell.length_b   1.000
_cell.length_c   1.000
_cell.angle_alpha   90.00
_cell.angle_beta   90.00
_cell.angle_gamma   90.00
#
_symmetry.space_group_name_H-M   'P 1'
#
loop_
_entity.id
_entity.type
_entity.pdbx_description
1 polymer ?
#
loop_
_entity_poly.entity_id
_entity_poly.type
_entity_poly.pdbx_seq_one_letter_code
_entity_poly.pdbx_strand_id
1 'polypeptide(L)'
;MVFSSSSSSSGLPGFYLVLLFLVGTSIVSADFYNEFDITWGNGRGKILNGDLLTLSLDNSSGSGFESRNEYMFGKIDMQLKLVAGNSAGTVTAYYVSYFLSFISRGVLLFVKTRSKKDTKHVVFEGVKLG
;
A
#
# COMPACT_ATOMS: atom_id res chain seq x y z
N MET A 1 35.82 -56.52 7.24
CA MET A 1 34.78 -56.20 6.23
C MET A 1 33.54 -55.71 6.97
N VAL A 2 33.25 -54.42 6.94
CA VAL A 2 31.90 -53.88 7.23
C VAL A 2 31.67 -52.76 6.22
N PHE A 3 30.57 -52.85 5.48
CA PHE A 3 30.25 -52.06 4.30
C PHE A 3 29.82 -50.64 4.69
N SER A 4 30.46 -49.62 4.12
CA SER A 4 29.99 -48.24 4.19
C SER A 4 28.87 -48.06 3.16
N SER A 5 27.62 -47.98 3.63
CA SER A 5 26.45 -47.70 2.80
C SER A 5 26.45 -46.23 2.39
N SER A 6 26.86 -45.90 1.18
CA SER A 6 26.68 -44.58 0.59
C SER A 6 25.23 -44.44 0.11
N SER A 7 24.41 -43.75 0.91
CA SER A 7 23.06 -43.33 0.51
C SER A 7 23.16 -42.18 -0.49
N SER A 8 23.15 -42.50 -1.79
CA SER A 8 22.99 -41.52 -2.86
C SER A 8 21.54 -40.99 -2.87
N SER A 9 21.31 -39.84 -2.26
CA SER A 9 20.05 -39.11 -2.41
C SER A 9 19.98 -38.51 -3.82
N SER A 10 19.46 -39.28 -4.78
CA SER A 10 19.15 -38.80 -6.13
C SER A 10 17.90 -37.92 -6.11
N GLY A 11 17.92 -36.82 -5.36
CA GLY A 11 16.94 -35.76 -5.49
C GLY A 11 17.28 -34.95 -6.73
N LEU A 12 16.44 -35.00 -7.76
CA LEU A 12 16.62 -34.25 -9.01
C LEU A 12 16.93 -32.78 -8.68
N PRO A 13 18.11 -32.22 -9.05
CA PRO A 13 18.49 -30.86 -8.66
C PRO A 13 17.51 -29.79 -9.15
N GLY A 14 16.76 -30.10 -10.21
CA GLY A 14 15.66 -29.26 -10.70
C GLY A 14 14.49 -29.14 -9.73
N PHE A 15 14.21 -30.14 -8.91
CA PHE A 15 13.11 -30.11 -7.95
C PHE A 15 13.39 -29.10 -6.82
N TYR A 16 14.64 -29.02 -6.36
CA TYR A 16 15.08 -28.04 -5.38
C TYR A 16 15.07 -26.61 -5.94
N LEU A 17 15.44 -26.43 -7.21
CA LEU A 17 15.36 -25.12 -7.89
C LEU A 17 13.90 -24.65 -8.05
N VAL A 18 12.98 -25.54 -8.40
CA VAL A 18 11.54 -25.23 -8.51
C VAL A 18 10.94 -24.90 -7.13
N LEU A 19 11.31 -25.66 -6.08
CA LEU A 19 10.90 -25.35 -4.70
C LEU A 19 11.43 -23.98 -4.24
N LEU A 20 12.68 -23.65 -4.54
CA LEU A 20 13.27 -22.33 -4.25
C LEU A 20 12.55 -21.20 -4.97
N PHE A 21 12.14 -21.42 -6.23
CA PHE A 21 11.42 -20.43 -7.02
C PHE A 21 9.98 -20.21 -6.52
N LEU A 22 9.30 -21.26 -6.06
CA LEU A 22 7.95 -21.13 -5.47
C LEU A 22 7.95 -20.37 -4.15
N VAL A 23 8.95 -20.59 -3.29
CA VAL A 23 9.05 -19.93 -1.97
C VAL A 23 9.31 -18.42 -2.08
N GLY A 24 9.89 -17.96 -3.19
CA GLY A 24 10.19 -16.54 -3.44
C GLY A 24 8.97 -15.65 -3.72
N THR A 25 7.76 -16.21 -3.88
CA THR A 25 6.55 -15.46 -4.23
C THR A 25 5.63 -15.25 -3.03
N SER A 26 6.16 -14.74 -1.92
CA SER A 26 5.32 -14.26 -0.83
C SER A 26 4.74 -12.90 -1.20
N ILE A 27 3.42 -12.83 -1.41
CA ILE A 27 2.71 -11.57 -1.51
C ILE A 27 2.67 -10.98 -0.11
N VAL A 28 3.49 -9.98 0.17
CA VAL A 28 3.42 -9.23 1.43
C VAL A 28 2.16 -8.36 1.37
N SER A 29 1.16 -8.71 2.18
CA SER A 29 0.07 -7.79 2.48
C SER A 29 0.64 -6.75 3.43
N ALA A 30 0.64 -5.49 3.02
CA ALA A 30 1.20 -4.43 3.83
C ALA A 30 0.09 -3.79 4.69
N ASP A 31 0.43 -3.45 5.93
CA ASP A 31 -0.49 -2.83 6.89
C ASP A 31 -0.41 -1.31 6.73
N PHE A 32 -1.57 -0.64 6.60
CA PHE A 32 -1.65 0.82 6.50
C PHE A 32 -0.97 1.53 7.67
N TYR A 33 -0.97 0.94 8.88
CA TYR A 33 -0.28 1.52 10.04
C TYR A 33 1.23 1.56 9.87
N ASN A 34 1.82 0.68 9.05
CA ASN A 34 3.26 0.61 8.86
C ASN A 34 3.71 1.39 7.62
N GLU A 35 2.88 1.40 6.58
CA GLU A 35 3.25 1.99 5.29
C GLU A 35 2.86 3.46 5.11
N PHE A 36 1.83 3.96 5.81
CA PHE A 36 1.30 5.30 5.57
C PHE A 36 1.07 6.10 6.85
N ASP A 37 1.24 7.41 6.75
CA ASP A 37 0.89 8.39 7.76
C ASP A 37 -0.19 9.36 7.27
N ILE A 38 -1.12 9.70 8.16
CA ILE A 38 -2.17 10.69 7.86
C ILE A 38 -1.57 12.08 8.04
N THR A 39 -1.36 12.79 6.95
CA THR A 39 -0.66 14.10 6.94
C THR A 39 -1.59 15.28 7.16
N TRP A 40 -2.87 15.16 6.82
CA TRP A 40 -3.84 16.22 7.07
C TRP A 40 -5.26 15.66 7.26
N GLY A 41 -6.10 16.45 7.93
CA GLY A 41 -7.53 16.18 8.05
C GLY A 41 -8.11 16.29 9.45
N ASN A 42 -7.31 16.58 10.48
CA ASN A 42 -7.79 16.84 11.85
C ASN A 42 -8.81 15.78 12.34
N GLY A 43 -8.41 14.50 12.31
CA GLY A 43 -9.26 13.36 12.71
C GLY A 43 -10.17 12.78 11.61
N ARG A 44 -10.18 13.37 10.40
CA ARG A 44 -10.96 12.91 9.25
C ARG A 44 -10.30 11.78 8.45
N GLY A 45 -9.00 11.56 8.62
CA GLY A 45 -8.33 10.34 8.18
C GLY A 45 -8.33 9.34 9.33
N LYS A 46 -8.69 8.08 9.07
CA LYS A 46 -8.67 7.00 10.06
C LYS A 46 -8.22 5.69 9.43
N ILE A 47 -7.32 4.99 10.10
CA ILE A 47 -6.97 3.61 9.79
C ILE A 47 -7.77 2.71 10.75
N LEU A 48 -8.48 1.74 10.19
CA LEU A 48 -9.31 0.77 10.90
C LEU A 48 -8.70 -0.61 10.69
N ASN A 49 -8.33 -1.29 11.79
CA ASN A 49 -7.77 -2.64 11.80
C ASN A 49 -6.52 -2.86 10.94
N GLY A 50 -5.84 -1.79 10.50
CA GLY A 50 -4.63 -1.87 9.68
C GLY A 50 -4.85 -2.14 8.19
N ASP A 51 -6.03 -2.64 7.80
CA ASP A 51 -6.34 -3.01 6.41
C ASP A 51 -7.26 -2.01 5.68
N LEU A 52 -7.80 -1.02 6.41
CA LEU A 52 -8.78 -0.09 5.88
C LEU A 52 -8.43 1.35 6.25
N LEU A 53 -8.21 2.19 5.24
CA LEU A 53 -7.98 3.62 5.42
C LEU A 53 -9.19 4.42 4.94
N THR A 54 -9.80 5.18 5.83
CA THR A 54 -10.97 6.00 5.54
C THR A 54 -10.60 7.47 5.56
N LEU A 55 -10.86 8.17 4.47
CA LEU A 55 -10.74 9.62 4.37
C LEU A 55 -12.13 10.24 4.33
N SER A 56 -12.42 11.10 5.29
CA SER A 56 -13.61 11.93 5.29
C SER A 56 -13.29 13.37 4.95
N LEU A 57 -14.32 14.07 4.53
CA LEU A 57 -14.20 15.40 4.01
C LEU A 57 -15.53 16.08 4.18
N ASP A 58 -15.54 17.28 4.72
CA ASP A 58 -16.73 18.10 4.90
C ASP A 58 -16.50 19.49 4.28
N ASN A 59 -17.43 20.41 4.51
CA ASN A 59 -17.34 21.77 3.98
C ASN A 59 -16.16 22.58 4.58
N SER A 60 -15.63 22.17 5.73
CA SER A 60 -14.50 22.86 6.36
C SER A 60 -13.16 22.40 5.78
N SER A 61 -12.98 21.10 5.56
CA SER A 61 -11.69 20.50 5.25
C SER A 61 -11.86 19.08 4.74
N GLY A 62 -10.91 18.64 3.91
CA GLY A 62 -10.73 17.23 3.59
C GLY A 62 -9.70 16.53 4.48
N SER A 63 -9.19 15.42 3.98
CA SER A 63 -8.13 14.63 4.59
C SER A 63 -7.23 13.97 3.56
N GLY A 64 -6.13 13.39 4.04
CA GLY A 64 -5.12 12.79 3.19
C GLY A 64 -4.01 12.11 3.97
N PHE A 65 -3.29 11.27 3.26
CA PHE A 65 -2.21 10.46 3.79
C PHE A 65 -1.05 10.42 2.80
N GLU A 66 0.07 9.97 3.32
CA GLU A 66 1.36 9.92 2.66
C GLU A 66 2.07 8.60 2.99
N SER A 67 2.89 8.08 2.07
CA SER A 67 3.72 6.91 2.37
C SER A 67 4.85 7.29 3.31
N ARG A 68 5.13 6.45 4.33
CA ARG A 68 6.27 6.67 5.24
C ARG A 68 7.61 6.49 4.55
N ASN A 69 7.65 5.52 3.65
CA ASN A 69 8.84 5.17 2.92
C ASN A 69 8.79 5.78 1.53
N GLU A 70 9.98 6.10 1.04
CA GLU A 70 10.22 6.52 -0.31
C GLU A 70 10.58 5.30 -1.17
N TYR A 71 9.93 5.15 -2.32
CA TYR A 71 10.20 4.04 -3.23
C TYR A 71 10.84 4.57 -4.52
N MET A 72 11.78 3.84 -5.10
CA MET A 72 12.33 4.18 -6.43
C MET A 72 11.65 3.36 -7.54
N PHE A 73 11.30 2.13 -7.22
CA PHE A 73 10.61 1.19 -8.08
C PHE A 73 9.65 0.39 -7.22
N GLY A 74 8.50 0.04 -7.76
CA GLY A 74 7.53 -0.78 -7.07
C GLY A 74 6.16 -0.65 -7.71
N LYS A 75 5.31 -1.61 -7.38
CA LYS A 75 3.90 -1.61 -7.71
C LYS A 75 3.11 -1.37 -6.43
N ILE A 76 2.22 -0.39 -6.49
CA ILE A 76 1.28 -0.12 -5.40
C ILE A 76 -0.11 -0.51 -5.89
N ASP A 77 -0.62 -1.61 -5.36
CA ASP A 77 -2.00 -2.03 -5.59
C ASP A 77 -2.85 -1.65 -4.38
N MET A 78 -3.92 -0.88 -4.62
CA MET A 78 -4.85 -0.42 -3.58
C MET A 78 -6.28 -0.40 -4.13
N GLN A 79 -7.26 -0.87 -3.35
CA GLN A 79 -8.66 -0.78 -3.74
C GLN A 79 -9.26 0.53 -3.27
N LEU A 80 -9.88 1.26 -4.19
CA LEU A 80 -10.52 2.55 -3.91
C LEU A 80 -12.04 2.41 -4.02
N LYS A 81 -12.73 2.75 -2.93
CA LYS A 81 -14.18 2.91 -2.91
C LYS A 81 -14.53 4.39 -2.84
N LEU A 82 -15.08 4.89 -3.94
CA LEU A 82 -15.50 6.28 -4.07
C LEU A 82 -16.81 6.56 -3.32
N VAL A 83 -17.01 7.85 -3.08
CA VAL A 83 -18.20 8.42 -2.43
C VAL A 83 -19.49 7.98 -3.15
N ALA A 84 -20.44 7.42 -2.40
CA ALA A 84 -21.77 7.11 -2.91
C ALA A 84 -22.66 8.35 -3.05
N GLY A 85 -23.49 8.40 -4.09
CA GLY A 85 -24.47 9.45 -4.32
C GLY A 85 -23.92 10.68 -5.07
N ASN A 86 -24.51 11.86 -4.82
CA ASN A 86 -24.10 13.10 -5.50
C ASN A 86 -22.72 13.56 -5.00
N SER A 87 -21.73 13.52 -5.89
CA SER A 87 -20.33 13.87 -5.62
C SER A 87 -19.88 15.13 -6.36
N ALA A 88 -20.81 15.99 -6.78
CA ALA A 88 -20.50 17.21 -7.51
C ALA A 88 -19.50 18.11 -6.75
N GLY A 89 -18.38 18.41 -7.41
CA GLY A 89 -17.30 19.22 -6.81
C GLY A 89 -16.45 18.47 -5.79
N THR A 90 -16.52 17.13 -5.75
CA THR A 90 -15.58 16.29 -4.98
C THR A 90 -14.45 15.79 -5.88
N VAL A 91 -13.21 16.02 -5.46
CA VAL A 91 -12.02 15.46 -6.12
C VAL A 91 -11.34 14.51 -5.14
N THR A 92 -11.06 13.29 -5.59
CA THR A 92 -10.17 12.34 -4.91
C THR A 92 -8.97 12.14 -5.80
N ALA A 93 -7.79 12.56 -5.32
CA ALA A 93 -6.54 12.39 -6.04
C ALA A 93 -5.70 11.32 -5.35
N TYR A 94 -5.14 10.39 -6.13
CA TYR A 94 -4.15 9.40 -5.72
C TYR A 94 -2.99 9.51 -6.71
N TYR A 95 -1.84 9.99 -6.25
CA TYR A 95 -0.72 10.31 -7.14
C TYR A 95 0.63 10.08 -6.49
N VAL A 96 1.63 9.87 -7.34
CA VAL A 96 3.05 9.79 -6.99
C VAL A 96 3.68 11.16 -7.22
N SER A 97 4.37 11.67 -6.21
CA SER A 97 5.14 12.91 -6.28
C SER A 97 6.62 12.63 -6.03
N TYR A 98 7.48 13.26 -6.81
CA TYR A 98 8.92 13.28 -6.59
C TYR A 98 9.27 14.67 -6.07
N PHE A 99 9.35 14.83 -4.75
CA PHE A 99 9.76 16.11 -4.20
C PHE A 99 11.29 16.19 -4.30
N LEU A 100 11.80 17.02 -5.21
CA LEU A 100 13.22 17.35 -5.30
C LEU A 100 13.62 18.20 -4.09
N SER A 101 13.63 17.61 -2.90
CA SER A 101 14.42 18.12 -1.78
C SER A 101 15.85 17.65 -1.99
N PHE A 102 16.83 18.52 -1.74
CA PHE A 102 18.26 18.31 -1.95
C PHE A 102 18.86 17.12 -1.15
N ILE A 103 18.05 16.34 -0.42
CA ILE A 103 18.47 15.31 0.53
C ILE A 103 17.76 13.94 0.31
N SER A 104 16.68 13.81 -0.47
CA SER A 104 16.12 12.46 -0.74
C SER A 104 15.40 12.36 -2.09
N ARG A 105 15.69 11.31 -2.86
CA ARG A 105 15.18 11.07 -4.23
C ARG A 105 14.03 10.06 -4.23
N GLY A 106 13.01 10.29 -3.42
CA GLY A 106 11.90 9.36 -3.24
C GLY A 106 10.64 9.64 -4.03
N VAL A 107 9.89 8.58 -4.32
CA VAL A 107 8.45 8.61 -4.62
C VAL A 107 7.68 8.73 -3.33
N LEU A 108 6.80 9.73 -3.27
CA LEU A 108 5.89 9.95 -2.18
C LEU A 108 4.45 9.87 -2.69
N LEU A 109 3.71 8.90 -2.19
CA LEU A 109 2.31 8.75 -2.55
C LEU A 109 1.50 9.79 -1.77
N PHE A 110 0.71 10.61 -2.45
CA PHE A 110 -0.22 11.53 -1.81
C PHE A 110 -1.65 11.23 -2.20
N VAL A 111 -2.53 11.30 -1.20
CA VAL A 111 -3.97 11.32 -1.40
C VAL A 111 -4.60 12.56 -0.81
N LYS A 112 -5.46 13.24 -1.57
CA LYS A 112 -6.18 14.43 -1.14
C LYS A 112 -7.63 14.35 -1.59
N THR A 113 -8.56 14.59 -0.65
CA THR A 113 -9.98 14.73 -0.97
C THR A 113 -10.45 16.18 -0.70
N ARG A 114 -11.16 16.84 -1.64
CA ARG A 114 -11.84 18.14 -1.42
C ARG A 114 -13.27 18.12 -1.98
N SER A 115 -14.28 18.58 -1.21
CA SER A 115 -15.71 18.62 -1.55
C SER A 115 -16.23 20.04 -1.32
N LYS A 116 -17.20 20.45 -2.14
CA LYS A 116 -17.77 21.81 -2.14
C LYS A 116 -19.17 21.87 -1.51
N LYS A 117 -19.83 20.74 -1.26
CA LYS A 117 -21.26 20.75 -0.89
C LYS A 117 -21.70 19.83 0.23
N ASP A 118 -21.01 18.71 0.50
CA ASP A 118 -21.45 17.74 1.51
C ASP A 118 -20.29 17.00 2.19
N THR A 119 -20.56 16.43 3.38
CA THR A 119 -19.65 15.50 4.05
C THR A 119 -19.65 14.15 3.34
N LYS A 120 -18.48 13.75 2.84
CA LYS A 120 -18.29 12.53 2.05
C LYS A 120 -17.16 11.68 2.63
N HIS A 121 -17.24 10.38 2.37
CA HIS A 121 -16.26 9.39 2.80
C HIS A 121 -15.71 8.63 1.60
N VAL A 122 -14.39 8.52 1.54
CA VAL A 122 -13.64 7.70 0.60
C VAL A 122 -12.93 6.63 1.41
N VAL A 123 -13.00 5.39 0.94
CA VAL A 123 -12.41 4.25 1.65
C VAL A 123 -11.38 3.59 0.75
N PHE A 124 -10.22 3.30 1.31
CA PHE A 124 -9.12 2.58 0.70
C PHE A 124 -8.98 1.24 1.42
N GLU A 125 -8.99 0.14 0.69
CA GLU A 125 -8.95 -1.22 1.24
C GLU A 125 -7.77 -1.98 0.67
N GLY A 126 -6.99 -2.59 1.56
CA GLY A 126 -5.80 -3.36 1.23
C GLY A 126 -4.69 -2.55 0.55
N VAL A 127 -3.46 -2.78 0.96
CA VAL A 127 -2.29 -2.32 0.19
C VAL A 127 -1.34 -3.49 -0.03
N LYS A 128 -0.94 -3.67 -1.29
CA LYS A 128 0.15 -4.58 -1.66
C LYS A 128 1.26 -3.76 -2.28
N LEU A 129 2.44 -3.89 -1.70
CA LEU A 129 3.68 -3.32 -2.19
C LEU A 129 4.53 -4.47 -2.72
N GLY A 130 4.93 -4.39 -3.98
CA GLY A 130 5.74 -5.42 -4.66
C GLY A 130 6.74 -4.82 -5.63
#